data_AF-A0A2E1B9N6-F1
#
_entry.id   AF-A0A2E1B9N6-F1
#
_cell.length_a   1.000
_cell.length_b   1.000
_cell.length_c   1.000
_cell.angle_alpha   90.00
_cell.angle_beta   90.00
_cell.angle_gamma   90.00
#
_symmetry.space_group_name_H-M   'P 1'
#
loop_
_entity.id
_entity.type
_entity.pdbx_description
1 polymer ?
#
loop_
_entity_poly.entity_id
_entity_poly.type
_entity_poly.pdbx_seq_one_letter_code
_entity_poly.pdbx_strand_id
1 'polypeptide(L)'
;MKATAFSGFGENFVPGLKRLRQCALAAFRENDAHLVFGSKLGNFEIPETLPPGPLQAFLPLKVAEVSSLRPGLTVAVEGEGLSGAASRWLERLETALPSKLATEDGQPVMVADEKPSYLGAWLDPALLHALFGRLLDEAGIARVAMPEPLRLVRRGKVAAIFKDGPEPYTIPFATGRFLLGERTVPPQDLAIFETTP
;
A
#
# COMPACT_ATOMS: atom_id res chain seq x y z
N MET A 1 2.24 -7.99 20.44
CA MET A 1 2.93 -8.14 19.15
C MET A 1 4.41 -8.11 19.44
N LYS A 2 5.20 -9.05 18.92
CA LYS A 2 6.66 -9.03 19.07
C LYS A 2 7.24 -8.11 17.98
N ALA A 3 8.38 -7.47 18.24
CA ALA A 3 9.07 -6.61 17.27
C ALA A 3 9.36 -7.32 15.93
N THR A 4 9.62 -8.63 16.00
CA THR A 4 9.83 -9.50 14.84
C THR A 4 8.57 -9.76 13.99
N ALA A 5 7.43 -9.13 14.30
CA ALA A 5 6.20 -9.34 13.51
C ALA A 5 6.29 -8.76 12.09
N PHE A 6 7.15 -7.76 11.88
CA PHE A 6 7.35 -7.08 10.60
C PHE A 6 8.70 -7.41 9.94
N SER A 7 9.56 -8.17 10.64
CA SER A 7 10.86 -8.59 10.11
C SER A 7 10.69 -9.60 8.97
N GLY A 8 11.47 -9.44 7.90
CA GLY A 8 11.44 -10.32 6.72
C GLY A 8 10.48 -9.89 5.62
N PHE A 9 9.71 -8.82 5.81
CA PHE A 9 8.94 -8.15 4.76
C PHE A 9 9.77 -7.00 4.17
N GLY A 10 9.76 -6.82 2.85
CA GLY A 10 10.42 -5.66 2.23
C GLY A 10 9.59 -4.37 2.33
N GLU A 11 8.27 -4.50 2.39
CA GLU A 11 7.30 -3.39 2.49
C GLU A 11 6.16 -3.78 3.43
N ASN A 12 5.70 -2.84 4.25
CA ASN A 12 4.61 -3.06 5.21
C ASN A 12 3.54 -1.96 5.09
N PHE A 13 2.33 -2.34 4.67
CA PHE A 13 1.20 -1.43 4.58
C PHE A 13 0.28 -1.58 5.80
N VAL A 14 -0.08 -0.48 6.42
CA VAL A 14 -1.02 -0.38 7.55
C VAL A 14 -2.19 0.50 7.12
N PRO A 15 -3.19 -0.02 6.38
CA PRO A 15 -4.25 0.82 5.78
C PRO A 15 -5.12 1.58 6.79
N GLY A 16 -5.25 1.02 8.00
CA GLY A 16 -5.98 1.62 9.11
C GLY A 16 -5.88 0.74 10.35
N LEU A 17 -5.63 1.35 11.50
CA LEU A 17 -5.39 0.68 12.78
C LEU A 17 -6.21 1.37 13.86
N LYS A 18 -7.43 0.88 14.05
CA LYS A 18 -8.43 1.39 15.01
C LYS A 18 -8.05 1.21 16.49
N ARG A 19 -6.88 0.62 16.78
CA ARG A 19 -6.33 0.59 18.13
C ARG A 19 -4.81 0.47 18.06
N LEU A 20 -4.10 1.56 18.32
CA LEU A 20 -2.64 1.56 18.40
C LEU A 20 -2.20 1.22 19.82
N ARG A 21 -1.79 -0.03 20.04
CA ARG A 21 -1.23 -0.48 21.32
C ARG A 21 0.26 -0.18 21.39
N GLN A 22 0.80 0.01 22.59
CA GLN A 22 2.23 0.27 22.80
C GLN A 22 3.15 -0.81 22.20
N CYS A 23 2.75 -2.08 22.25
CA CYS A 23 3.54 -3.15 21.64
C CYS A 23 3.54 -3.12 20.10
N ALA A 24 2.50 -2.57 19.46
CA ALA A 24 2.52 -2.35 18.01
C ALA A 24 3.41 -1.15 17.67
N LEU A 25 3.34 -0.07 18.46
CA LEU A 25 4.22 1.10 18.32
C LEU A 25 5.69 0.71 18.44
N ALA A 26 6.06 -0.11 19.43
CA ALA A 26 7.42 -0.62 19.58
C ALA A 26 7.85 -1.44 18.36
N ALA A 27 6.98 -2.33 17.87
CA ALA A 27 7.26 -3.14 16.69
C ALA A 27 7.41 -2.30 15.41
N PHE A 28 6.71 -1.17 15.27
CA PHE A 28 6.92 -0.24 14.15
C PHE A 28 8.27 0.48 14.25
N ARG A 29 8.69 0.89 15.45
CA ARG A 29 9.97 1.58 15.68
C ARG A 29 11.19 0.68 15.45
N GLU A 30 11.07 -0.59 15.79
CA GLU A 30 12.15 -1.58 15.65
C GLU A 30 12.17 -2.25 14.26
N ASN A 31 11.27 -1.85 13.35
CA ASN A 31 11.20 -2.41 12.00
C ASN A 31 12.22 -1.78 11.06
N ASP A 32 12.89 -2.61 10.26
CA ASP A 32 13.85 -2.13 9.27
C ASP A 32 13.25 -1.86 7.89
N ALA A 33 12.06 -2.38 7.62
CA ALA A 33 11.36 -2.20 6.36
C ALA A 33 10.57 -0.89 6.31
N HIS A 34 10.32 -0.40 5.09
CA HIS A 34 9.49 0.78 4.87
C HIS A 34 8.04 0.49 5.31
N LEU A 35 7.44 1.48 5.98
CA LEU A 35 6.12 1.40 6.60
C LEU A 35 5.20 2.45 6.01
N VAL A 36 4.10 2.04 5.41
CA VAL A 36 3.09 2.97 4.87
C VAL A 36 1.85 2.94 5.75
N PHE A 37 1.63 4.06 6.44
CA PHE A 37 0.49 4.26 7.31
C PHE A 37 -0.65 4.93 6.56
N GLY A 38 -1.84 4.34 6.60
CA GLY A 38 -3.08 4.96 6.14
C GLY A 38 -3.80 5.71 7.26
N SER A 39 -4.79 6.50 6.87
CA SER A 39 -5.62 7.31 7.76
C SER A 39 -6.37 6.52 8.86
N LYS A 40 -6.85 7.24 9.89
CA LYS A 40 -7.68 6.74 11.02
C LYS A 40 -6.97 5.71 11.91
N LEU A 41 -5.75 6.03 12.32
CA LEU A 41 -4.97 5.29 13.34
C LEU A 41 -5.26 5.85 14.73
N GLY A 42 -5.62 5.01 15.70
CA GLY A 42 -5.86 5.45 17.09
C GLY A 42 -7.00 4.73 17.80
N ASN A 43 -7.25 5.04 19.08
CA ASN A 43 -8.08 4.24 19.99
C ASN A 43 -9.52 4.77 20.19
N PHE A 44 -10.30 4.97 19.12
CA PHE A 44 -11.68 5.50 19.21
C PHE A 44 -11.83 6.80 20.05
N GLU A 45 -10.74 7.55 20.14
CA GLU A 45 -10.63 8.83 20.84
C GLU A 45 -9.67 9.70 20.02
N ILE A 46 -9.88 11.02 20.04
CA ILE A 46 -8.96 11.98 19.42
C ILE A 46 -7.81 12.19 20.43
N PRO A 47 -6.55 11.84 20.08
CA PRO A 47 -5.43 12.11 20.97
C PRO A 47 -5.28 13.61 21.25
N GLU A 48 -4.82 13.99 22.43
CA GLU A 48 -4.51 15.40 22.76
C GLU A 48 -3.50 16.02 21.78
N THR A 49 -2.58 15.20 21.25
CA THR A 49 -1.60 15.61 20.24
C THR A 49 -2.15 15.69 18.82
N LEU A 50 -3.45 15.41 18.63
CA LEU A 50 -4.12 15.09 17.36
C LEU A 50 -3.62 13.79 16.72
N PRO A 51 -4.35 13.19 15.76
CA PRO A 51 -3.84 12.07 14.99
C PRO A 51 -2.55 12.45 14.24
N PRO A 52 -1.64 11.49 13.96
CA PRO A 52 -1.75 10.06 14.24
C PRO A 52 -1.32 9.66 15.68
N GLY A 53 -1.34 10.61 16.62
CA GLY A 53 -1.08 10.34 18.04
C GLY A 53 0.35 9.87 18.29
N PRO A 54 0.56 8.74 18.98
CA PRO A 54 1.90 8.25 19.32
C PRO A 54 2.86 8.02 18.14
N LEU A 55 2.35 7.91 16.90
CA LEU A 55 3.21 7.81 15.71
C LEU A 55 4.01 9.10 15.45
N GLN A 56 3.57 10.24 16.01
CA GLN A 56 4.30 11.51 15.91
C GLN A 56 5.75 11.45 16.42
N ALA A 57 6.09 10.45 17.24
CA ALA A 57 7.45 10.24 17.72
C ALA A 57 8.47 9.90 16.61
N PHE A 58 8.02 9.45 15.43
CA PHE A 58 8.87 9.14 14.27
C PHE A 58 8.21 9.49 12.92
N LEU A 59 7.01 10.07 12.95
CA LEU A 59 6.32 10.67 11.82
C LEU A 59 5.80 12.05 12.25
N PRO A 60 6.65 13.10 12.28
CA PRO A 60 6.31 14.41 12.85
C PRO A 60 5.30 15.18 12.00
N LEU A 61 4.04 14.73 12.04
CA LEU A 61 2.89 15.30 11.34
C LEU A 61 1.66 15.31 12.24
N LYS A 62 0.75 16.25 12.02
CA LYS A 62 -0.57 16.29 12.66
C LYS A 62 -1.67 16.26 11.61
N VAL A 63 -2.74 15.54 11.90
CA VAL A 63 -3.99 15.63 11.14
C VAL A 63 -4.85 16.69 11.81
N ALA A 64 -4.88 17.90 11.22
CA ALA A 64 -5.61 19.03 11.77
C ALA A 64 -7.11 18.93 11.49
N GLU A 65 -7.46 18.47 10.29
CA GLU A 65 -8.83 18.37 9.81
C GLU A 65 -9.01 17.14 8.94
N VAL A 66 -10.25 16.65 8.87
CA VAL A 66 -10.61 15.53 8.00
C VAL A 66 -11.88 15.86 7.22
N SER A 67 -11.87 15.56 5.93
CA SER A 67 -12.96 15.78 5.00
C SER A 67 -13.48 14.45 4.47
N SER A 68 -14.75 14.16 4.75
CA SER A 68 -15.48 13.12 4.01
C SER A 68 -16.04 13.72 2.74
N LEU A 69 -15.41 13.40 1.60
CA LEU A 69 -15.80 13.95 0.30
C LEU A 69 -17.05 13.24 -0.19
N ARG A 70 -18.08 14.02 -0.58
CA ARG A 70 -19.32 13.47 -1.15
C ARG A 70 -19.01 12.67 -2.43
N PRO A 71 -19.79 11.63 -2.76
CA PRO A 71 -19.64 10.93 -4.05
C PRO A 71 -19.64 11.90 -5.23
N GLY A 72 -18.71 11.70 -6.17
CA GLY A 72 -18.50 12.58 -7.32
C GLY A 72 -17.61 13.81 -7.06
N LEU A 73 -17.36 14.17 -5.80
CA LEU A 73 -16.34 15.18 -5.47
C LEU A 73 -14.97 14.52 -5.42
N THR A 74 -14.04 15.08 -6.18
CA THR A 74 -12.64 14.65 -6.23
C THR A 74 -11.73 15.86 -6.08
N VAL A 75 -10.52 15.63 -5.56
CA VAL A 75 -9.47 16.65 -5.43
C VAL A 75 -8.26 16.11 -6.17
N ALA A 76 -7.73 16.89 -7.13
CA ALA A 76 -6.55 16.48 -7.88
C ALA A 76 -5.34 16.33 -6.94
N VAL A 77 -4.54 15.29 -7.19
CA VAL A 77 -3.33 14.95 -6.41
C VAL A 77 -2.21 14.60 -7.37
N GLU A 78 -1.04 15.18 -7.15
CA GLU A 78 0.16 14.93 -7.95
C GLU A 78 1.44 14.98 -7.12
N GLY A 79 2.51 14.40 -7.66
CA GLY A 79 3.83 14.42 -7.04
C GLY A 79 4.70 13.26 -7.50
N GLU A 80 6.02 13.44 -7.49
CA GLU A 80 7.01 12.47 -7.95
C GLU A 80 6.78 11.92 -9.38
N GLY A 81 6.04 12.64 -10.23
CA GLY A 81 5.66 12.17 -11.57
C GLY A 81 4.46 11.22 -11.60
N LEU A 82 3.72 11.09 -10.49
CA LEU A 82 2.42 10.45 -10.40
C LEU A 82 1.32 11.53 -10.37
N SER A 83 0.15 11.23 -10.93
CA SER A 83 -1.02 12.10 -10.87
C SER A 83 -2.32 11.29 -10.84
N GLY A 84 -3.35 11.89 -10.25
CA GLY A 84 -4.68 11.31 -10.10
C GLY A 84 -5.52 12.18 -9.17
N ALA A 85 -6.35 11.56 -8.34
CA ALA A 85 -7.24 12.25 -7.44
C ALA A 85 -7.46 11.53 -6.11
N ALA A 86 -7.71 12.33 -5.07
CA ALA A 86 -8.34 11.90 -3.84
C ALA A 86 -9.86 11.96 -3.98
N SER A 87 -10.56 10.99 -3.39
CA SER A 87 -12.01 10.92 -3.33
C SER A 87 -12.43 10.32 -1.99
N ARG A 88 -13.69 10.45 -1.56
CA ARG A 88 -14.25 9.88 -0.31
C ARG A 88 -13.64 10.39 1.01
N TRP A 89 -12.33 10.51 1.13
CA TRP A 89 -11.61 10.87 2.34
C TRP A 89 -10.33 11.64 2.03
N LEU A 90 -10.14 12.78 2.70
CA LEU A 90 -8.93 13.60 2.61
C LEU A 90 -8.63 14.24 3.97
N GLU A 91 -7.38 14.20 4.41
CA GLU A 91 -6.90 14.80 5.65
C GLU A 91 -6.06 16.04 5.38
N ARG A 92 -6.21 17.07 6.22
CA ARG A 92 -5.30 18.22 6.25
C ARG A 92 -4.13 17.92 7.17
N LEU A 93 -2.98 17.66 6.58
CA LEU A 93 -1.72 17.37 7.26
C LEU A 93 -0.95 18.66 7.56
N GLU A 94 -0.61 18.87 8.82
CA GLU A 94 0.32 19.90 9.28
C GLU A 94 1.67 19.23 9.59
N THR A 95 2.69 19.52 8.80
CA THR A 95 4.02 18.90 8.93
C THR A 95 5.10 19.70 8.20
N ALA A 96 6.35 19.49 8.62
CA ALA A 96 7.53 19.95 7.90
C ALA A 96 8.18 18.84 7.04
N LEU A 97 7.59 17.63 7.04
CA LEU A 97 8.10 16.52 6.25
C LEU A 97 7.97 16.78 4.74
N PRO A 98 8.91 16.29 3.92
CA PRO A 98 8.77 16.33 2.47
C PRO A 98 7.48 15.62 2.02
N SER A 99 6.76 16.29 1.11
CA SER A 99 5.56 15.74 0.49
C SER A 99 5.93 14.94 -0.75
N LYS A 100 5.54 13.66 -0.79
CA LYS A 100 5.62 12.80 -1.98
C LYS A 100 4.46 13.08 -2.94
N LEU A 101 3.27 13.32 -2.39
CA LEU A 101 2.06 13.67 -3.15
C LEU A 101 1.39 14.85 -2.46
N ALA A 102 0.92 15.83 -3.23
CA ALA A 102 0.19 17.00 -2.74
C ALA A 102 -1.02 17.30 -3.64
N THR A 103 -1.96 18.08 -3.12
CA THR A 103 -3.02 18.69 -3.91
C THR A 103 -2.51 19.90 -4.71
N GLU A 104 -3.32 20.42 -5.62
CA GLU A 104 -2.99 21.61 -6.43
C GLU A 104 -2.69 22.87 -5.58
N ASP A 105 -3.31 23.02 -4.41
CA ASP A 105 -3.05 24.11 -3.47
C ASP A 105 -1.84 23.84 -2.54
N GLY A 106 -1.10 22.76 -2.78
CA GLY A 106 0.13 22.43 -2.07
C GLY A 106 -0.08 21.74 -0.73
N GLN A 107 -1.32 21.36 -0.39
CA GLN A 107 -1.60 20.61 0.84
C GLN A 107 -1.01 19.19 0.73
N PRO A 108 -0.12 18.75 1.66
CA PRO A 108 0.43 17.41 1.61
C PRO A 108 -0.64 16.32 1.74
N VAL A 109 -0.54 15.31 0.87
CA VAL A 109 -1.42 14.13 0.80
C VAL A 109 -0.69 12.87 1.25
N MET A 110 0.55 12.71 0.79
CA MET A 110 1.46 11.68 1.27
C MET A 110 2.79 12.32 1.65
N VAL A 111 3.24 12.07 2.88
CA VAL A 111 4.54 12.54 3.37
C VAL A 111 5.39 11.35 3.79
N ALA A 112 6.70 11.53 3.74
CA ALA A 112 7.66 10.49 4.12
C ALA A 112 8.84 11.09 4.89
N ASP A 113 9.39 10.30 5.81
CA ASP A 113 10.64 10.60 6.52
C ASP A 113 11.48 9.33 6.56
N GLU A 114 12.48 9.20 5.69
CA GLU A 114 13.28 7.98 5.49
C GLU A 114 12.44 6.70 5.24
N LYS A 115 12.05 5.99 6.32
CA LYS A 115 11.39 4.67 6.29
C LYS A 115 9.88 4.70 6.52
N PRO A 116 9.31 5.55 7.40
CA PRO A 116 7.86 5.66 7.48
C PRO A 116 7.29 6.69 6.50
N SER A 117 6.22 6.30 5.82
CA SER A 117 5.35 7.17 5.03
C SER A 117 3.95 7.22 5.62
N TYR A 118 3.26 8.35 5.46
CA TYR A 118 1.86 8.53 5.86
C TYR A 118 1.03 9.00 4.67
N LEU A 119 -0.07 8.28 4.38
CA LEU A 119 -1.04 8.61 3.35
C LEU A 119 -2.37 9.06 3.98
N GLY A 120 -2.65 10.35 3.87
CA GLY A 120 -3.82 11.03 4.43
C GLY A 120 -5.04 11.07 3.51
N ALA A 121 -5.09 10.28 2.44
CA ALA A 121 -6.18 10.33 1.46
C ALA A 121 -6.61 8.95 0.97
N TRP A 122 -7.85 8.89 0.49
CA TRP A 122 -8.33 7.79 -0.33
C TRP A 122 -8.10 8.14 -1.80
N LEU A 123 -7.03 7.59 -2.36
CA LEU A 123 -6.64 7.79 -3.76
C LEU A 123 -7.55 7.01 -4.70
N ASP A 124 -7.71 7.49 -5.92
CA ASP A 124 -8.31 6.70 -6.98
C ASP A 124 -7.48 5.43 -7.25
N PRO A 125 -8.08 4.38 -7.86
CA PRO A 125 -7.40 3.12 -8.08
C PRO A 125 -6.14 3.20 -8.94
N ALA A 126 -6.09 4.11 -9.93
CA ALA A 126 -4.97 4.23 -10.84
C ALA A 126 -3.76 4.85 -10.12
N LEU A 127 -3.97 5.94 -9.39
CA LEU A 127 -2.94 6.57 -8.58
C LEU A 127 -2.46 5.66 -7.45
N LEU A 128 -3.37 4.94 -6.79
CA LEU A 128 -2.99 3.97 -5.74
C LEU A 128 -2.14 2.82 -6.30
N HIS A 129 -2.50 2.28 -7.48
CA HIS A 129 -1.73 1.24 -8.14
C HIS A 129 -0.34 1.73 -8.54
N ALA A 130 -0.25 2.93 -9.13
CA ALA A 130 1.03 3.52 -9.52
C ALA A 130 1.92 3.81 -8.31
N LEU A 131 1.33 4.30 -7.21
CA LEU A 131 2.02 4.50 -5.94
C LEU A 131 2.58 3.20 -5.38
N PHE A 132 1.77 2.12 -5.32
CA PHE A 132 2.27 0.82 -4.87
C PHE A 132 3.35 0.27 -5.79
N GLY A 133 3.23 0.45 -7.10
CA GLY A 133 4.27 0.09 -8.06
C GLY A 133 5.60 0.77 -7.72
N ARG A 134 5.57 2.10 -7.53
CA ARG A 134 6.75 2.87 -7.14
C ARG A 134 7.37 2.40 -5.83
N LEU A 135 6.57 2.21 -4.79
CA LEU A 135 7.06 1.77 -3.48
C LEU A 135 7.72 0.39 -3.54
N LEU A 136 7.13 -0.55 -4.30
CA LEU A 136 7.75 -1.86 -4.53
C LEU A 136 9.06 -1.75 -5.32
N ASP A 137 9.11 -0.86 -6.32
CA ASP A 137 10.32 -0.61 -7.11
C ASP A 137 11.44 0.00 -6.23
N GLU A 138 11.11 0.97 -5.36
CA GLU A 138 12.02 1.56 -4.36
C GLU A 138 12.57 0.52 -3.37
N ALA A 139 11.73 -0.44 -2.96
CA ALA A 139 12.13 -1.55 -2.09
C ALA A 139 12.85 -2.70 -2.80
N GLY A 140 13.03 -2.63 -4.13
CA GLY A 140 13.63 -3.71 -4.92
C GLY A 140 12.78 -4.99 -4.96
N ILE A 141 11.47 -4.88 -4.75
CA ILE A 141 10.53 -6.01 -4.76
C ILE A 141 10.02 -6.22 -6.18
N ALA A 142 10.38 -7.35 -6.79
CA ALA A 142 9.90 -7.72 -8.11
C ALA A 142 8.36 -7.86 -8.13
N ARG A 143 7.73 -7.24 -9.14
CA ARG A 143 6.29 -7.27 -9.38
C ARG A 143 5.99 -7.73 -10.80
N VAL A 144 4.80 -8.31 -10.96
CA VAL A 144 4.28 -8.74 -12.26
C VAL A 144 2.96 -8.02 -12.50
N ALA A 145 2.81 -7.45 -13.69
CA ALA A 145 1.53 -6.88 -14.11
C ALA A 145 0.50 -8.02 -14.27
N MET A 146 -0.53 -8.00 -13.44
CA MET A 146 -1.61 -8.99 -13.45
C MET A 146 -2.88 -8.33 -13.99
N PRO A 147 -3.28 -8.58 -15.25
CA PRO A 147 -4.54 -8.06 -15.75
C PRO A 147 -5.71 -8.72 -14.98
N GLU A 148 -6.79 -7.97 -14.80
CA GLU A 148 -8.00 -8.54 -14.21
C GLU A 148 -8.63 -9.56 -15.18
N PRO A 149 -9.19 -10.68 -14.68
CA PRO A 149 -9.36 -11.07 -13.28
C PRO A 149 -8.34 -12.15 -12.83
N LEU A 150 -7.05 -11.97 -13.13
CA LEU A 150 -6.02 -12.93 -12.73
C LEU A 150 -5.50 -12.67 -11.32
N ARG A 151 -5.16 -13.73 -10.60
CA ARG A 151 -4.47 -13.66 -9.31
C ARG A 151 -3.31 -14.64 -9.29
N LEU A 152 -2.17 -14.21 -8.75
CA LEU A 152 -0.97 -15.01 -8.58
C LEU A 152 -0.68 -15.14 -7.08
N VAL A 153 -0.45 -16.36 -6.61
CA VAL A 153 0.00 -16.64 -5.24
C VAL A 153 1.22 -17.53 -5.26
N ARG A 154 2.09 -17.40 -4.25
CA ARG A 154 3.30 -18.22 -4.10
C ARG A 154 3.34 -18.89 -2.74
N ARG A 155 3.73 -20.17 -2.71
CA ARG A 155 4.02 -20.97 -1.52
C ARG A 155 5.36 -21.67 -1.70
N GLY A 156 6.41 -21.14 -1.05
CA GLY A 156 7.77 -21.65 -1.23
C GLY A 156 8.21 -21.54 -2.69
N LYS A 157 8.64 -22.67 -3.27
CA LYS A 157 9.09 -22.76 -4.67
C LYS A 157 7.96 -23.05 -5.67
N VAL A 158 6.70 -22.89 -5.27
CA VAL A 158 5.53 -23.15 -6.10
C VAL A 158 4.68 -21.90 -6.18
N ALA A 159 4.18 -21.58 -7.36
CA ALA A 159 3.20 -20.52 -7.59
C ALA A 159 1.94 -21.09 -8.25
N ALA A 160 0.81 -20.42 -8.02
CA ALA A 160 -0.46 -20.72 -8.66
C ALA A 160 -1.06 -19.46 -9.25
N ILE A 161 -1.54 -19.54 -10.48
CA ILE A 161 -2.37 -18.51 -11.10
C ILE A 161 -3.81 -19.00 -11.12
N PHE A 162 -4.71 -18.19 -10.58
CA PHE A 162 -6.15 -18.37 -10.69
C PHE A 162 -6.70 -17.39 -11.71
N LYS A 163 -7.58 -17.88 -12.58
CA LYS A 163 -8.12 -17.10 -13.67
C LYS A 163 -9.65 -17.17 -13.66
N ASP A 164 -10.28 -16.06 -13.29
CA ASP A 164 -11.74 -15.97 -13.16
C ASP A 164 -12.42 -15.24 -14.34
N GLY A 165 -11.82 -15.35 -15.54
CA GLY A 165 -12.22 -14.56 -16.71
C GLY A 165 -12.55 -15.42 -17.93
N PRO A 166 -13.28 -14.89 -18.92
CA PRO A 166 -13.79 -15.65 -20.05
C PRO A 166 -12.75 -15.96 -21.14
N GLU A 167 -11.65 -15.21 -21.22
CA GLU A 167 -10.64 -15.33 -22.30
C GLU A 167 -9.36 -15.99 -21.82
N PRO A 168 -8.75 -17.00 -22.47
CA PRO A 168 -7.54 -17.68 -21.98
C PRO A 168 -6.36 -16.72 -21.68
N TYR A 169 -5.47 -17.11 -20.77
CA TYR A 169 -4.30 -16.31 -20.40
C TYR A 169 -3.00 -17.08 -20.54
N THR A 170 -2.10 -16.58 -21.37
CA THR A 170 -0.74 -17.13 -21.51
C THR A 170 0.21 -16.45 -20.54
N ILE A 171 0.82 -17.22 -19.65
CA ILE A 171 1.79 -16.71 -18.66
C ILE A 171 3.03 -16.15 -19.39
N PRO A 172 3.30 -14.83 -19.30
CA PRO A 172 4.32 -14.18 -20.12
C PRO A 172 5.73 -14.22 -19.51
N PHE A 173 5.86 -14.71 -18.28
CA PHE A 173 7.13 -14.77 -17.56
C PHE A 173 7.64 -16.22 -17.44
N ALA A 174 8.92 -16.34 -17.10
CA ALA A 174 9.58 -17.63 -16.91
C ALA A 174 8.92 -18.41 -15.75
N THR A 175 8.71 -19.70 -15.97
CA THR A 175 8.21 -20.64 -14.97
C THR A 175 9.09 -21.88 -14.99
N GLY A 176 9.15 -22.60 -13.88
CA GLY A 176 9.62 -23.97 -13.84
C GLY A 176 8.57 -24.95 -14.38
N ARG A 177 8.62 -26.18 -13.88
CA ARG A 177 7.70 -27.25 -14.29
C ARG A 177 6.27 -26.97 -13.84
N PHE A 178 5.31 -27.23 -14.73
CA PHE A 178 3.89 -27.21 -14.38
C PHE A 178 3.53 -28.47 -13.57
N LEU A 179 2.96 -28.27 -12.39
CA LEU A 179 2.43 -29.30 -11.50
C LEU A 179 0.96 -29.61 -11.81
N LEU A 180 0.22 -28.60 -12.27
CA LEU A 180 -1.16 -28.69 -12.71
C LEU A 180 -1.43 -27.62 -13.77
N GLY A 181 -2.19 -27.97 -14.80
CA GLY A 181 -2.46 -27.09 -15.93
C GLY A 181 -1.23 -26.87 -16.81
N GLU A 182 -1.25 -25.81 -17.60
CA GLU A 182 -0.23 -25.48 -18.58
C GLU A 182 0.02 -23.97 -18.67
N ARG A 183 0.94 -23.54 -19.54
CA ARG A 183 1.32 -22.12 -19.68
C ARG A 183 0.16 -21.23 -20.12
N THR A 184 -0.76 -21.76 -20.91
CA THR A 184 -1.98 -21.07 -21.32
C THR A 184 -3.12 -21.56 -20.43
N VAL A 185 -3.51 -20.73 -19.46
CA VAL A 185 -4.57 -21.05 -18.51
C VAL A 185 -5.94 -20.85 -19.19
N PRO A 186 -6.77 -21.91 -19.29
CA PRO A 186 -8.11 -21.78 -19.83
C PRO A 186 -9.00 -20.82 -19.03
N PRO A 187 -10.12 -20.35 -19.61
CA PRO A 187 -11.13 -19.59 -18.88
C PRO A 187 -11.61 -20.32 -17.63
N GLN A 188 -11.81 -19.60 -16.52
CA GLN A 188 -12.33 -20.14 -15.25
C GLN A 188 -11.51 -21.31 -14.69
N ASP A 189 -10.20 -21.32 -14.94
CA ASP A 189 -9.29 -22.39 -14.55
C ASP A 189 -8.05 -21.86 -13.79
N LEU A 190 -7.11 -22.73 -13.47
CA LEU A 190 -5.88 -22.42 -12.77
C LEU A 190 -4.68 -23.19 -13.32
N ALA A 191 -3.49 -22.65 -13.08
CA ALA A 191 -2.23 -23.36 -13.31
C ALA A 191 -1.34 -23.27 -12.07
N ILE A 192 -0.67 -24.37 -11.75
CA ILE A 192 0.31 -24.47 -10.66
C ILE A 192 1.65 -24.84 -11.26
N PHE A 193 2.70 -24.08 -10.93
CA PHE A 193 4.04 -24.27 -11.49
C PHE A 193 5.12 -23.99 -10.46
N GLU A 194 6.28 -24.61 -10.64
CA GLU A 194 7.48 -24.28 -9.86
C GLU A 194 7.97 -22.87 -10.23
N THR A 195 8.37 -22.09 -9.23
CA THR A 195 9.00 -20.78 -9.48
C THR A 195 10.43 -20.99 -9.91
N THR A 196 10.85 -20.27 -10.95
CA THR A 196 12.26 -20.18 -11.32
C THR A 196 13.06 -19.58 -10.15
N PRO A 197 14.29 -20.08 -9.85
CA PRO A 197 15.16 -19.51 -8.83
C PRO A 197 15.43 -18.02 -9.03
#